data_AF-A0A4Y6UIL7-F1
#
_entry.id   AF-A0A4Y6UIL7-F1
#
_cell.length_a   1.000
_cell.length_b   1.000
_cell.length_c   1.000
_cell.angle_alpha   90.00
_cell.angle_beta   90.00
_cell.angle_gamma   90.00
#
_symmetry.space_group_name_H-M   'P 1'
#
loop_
_entity.id
_entity.type
_entity.pdbx_description
1 polymer ?
#
loop_
_entity_poly.entity_id
_entity_poly.type
_entity_poly.pdbx_seq_one_letter_code
_entity_poly.pdbx_strand_id
1 'polypeptide(L)'
;MSEVLTKDLRDLVNMEYGRIIKPAMQVFNAEITAIRSANDPISAAVNLIDASERIAKLMKHLSEELRTAVAQEMKETGQFEVEGKGIVASLRAGSTSSQVTDEKALRDAYPDLFIPQPDKLDKARLTKALKTIGAIPGAELTTSKEFSLTIRRA
;
A
#
# COMPACT_ATOMS: atom_id res chain seq x y z
N MET A 1 -21.29 21.37 -28.28
CA MET A 1 -21.10 20.03 -27.71
C MET A 1 -19.64 19.92 -27.33
N SER A 2 -19.33 19.97 -26.03
CA SER A 2 -17.96 19.90 -25.54
C SER A 2 -17.48 18.46 -25.57
N GLU A 3 -16.50 18.16 -26.43
CA GLU A 3 -15.62 17.00 -26.30
C GLU A 3 -14.86 17.12 -24.97
N VAL A 4 -15.47 16.68 -23.89
CA VAL A 4 -14.71 16.28 -22.71
C VAL A 4 -14.21 14.89 -23.07
N LEU A 5 -12.95 14.78 -23.49
CA LEU A 5 -12.26 13.50 -23.59
C LEU A 5 -12.20 12.89 -22.18
N THR A 6 -13.24 12.17 -21.78
CA THR A 6 -13.12 11.11 -20.81
C THR A 6 -12.18 10.09 -21.45
N LYS A 7 -10.93 9.99 -20.98
CA LYS A 7 -10.02 8.94 -21.45
C LYS A 7 -10.75 7.60 -21.30
N ASP A 8 -10.99 6.90 -22.40
CA ASP A 8 -11.52 5.53 -22.36
C ASP A 8 -10.62 4.72 -21.41
N LEU A 9 -11.20 3.94 -20.49
CA LEU A 9 -10.45 3.05 -19.59
C LEU A 9 -9.45 2.19 -20.37
N ARG A 10 -9.80 1.80 -21.61
CA ARG A 10 -8.93 1.07 -22.53
C ARG A 10 -7.68 1.87 -22.90
N ASP A 11 -7.81 3.16 -23.17
CA ASP A 11 -6.69 4.03 -23.52
C ASP A 11 -5.75 4.24 -22.33
N LEU A 12 -6.31 4.41 -21.13
CA LEU A 12 -5.52 4.50 -19.89
C LEU A 12 -4.67 3.23 -19.69
N VAL A 13 -5.30 2.05 -19.76
CA VAL A 13 -4.61 0.76 -19.62
C VAL A 13 -3.53 0.59 -20.68
N ASN A 14 -3.85 0.85 -21.95
CA ASN A 14 -2.90 0.69 -23.06
C ASN A 14 -1.71 1.65 -22.93
N MET A 15 -1.96 2.90 -22.56
CA MET A 15 -0.92 3.91 -22.36
C MET A 15 0.00 3.53 -21.22
N GLU A 16 -0.52 3.22 -20.03
CA GLU A 16 0.29 2.87 -18.86
C GLU A 16 1.02 1.54 -19.06
N TYR A 17 0.37 0.54 -19.66
CA TYR A 17 1.02 -0.71 -20.00
C TYR A 17 2.21 -0.48 -20.95
N GLY A 18 2.00 0.25 -22.04
CA GLY A 18 3.03 0.52 -23.04
C GLY A 18 4.19 1.37 -22.48
N ARG A 19 3.86 2.37 -21.67
CA ARG A 19 4.81 3.37 -21.17
C ARG A 19 5.67 2.87 -20.02
N ILE A 20 5.08 2.19 -19.03
CA ILE A 20 5.78 1.88 -17.77
C ILE A 20 5.82 0.38 -17.44
N ILE A 21 4.75 -0.38 -17.68
CA ILE A 21 4.70 -1.78 -17.26
C ILE A 21 5.52 -2.66 -18.20
N LYS A 22 5.33 -2.56 -19.51
CA LYS A 22 6.03 -3.38 -20.50
C LYS A 22 7.56 -3.21 -20.40
N PRO A 23 8.12 -1.99 -20.32
CA PRO A 23 9.57 -1.83 -20.12
C PRO A 23 10.06 -2.41 -18.79
N ALA A 24 9.31 -2.27 -17.70
CA ALA A 24 9.68 -2.83 -16.41
C ALA A 24 9.68 -4.37 -16.42
N MET A 25 8.68 -4.99 -17.05
CA MET A 25 8.63 -6.44 -17.24
C MET A 25 9.78 -6.97 -18.10
N GLN A 26 10.20 -6.21 -19.12
CA GLN A 26 11.37 -6.56 -19.93
C GLN A 26 12.65 -6.58 -19.09
N VAL A 27 12.86 -5.60 -18.21
CA VAL A 27 13.99 -5.58 -17.27
C VAL A 27 13.94 -6.78 -16.33
N PHE A 28 12.79 -7.05 -15.72
CA PHE A 28 12.63 -8.21 -14.83
C PHE A 28 12.93 -9.55 -15.52
N ASN A 29 12.45 -9.74 -16.75
CA ASN A 29 12.74 -10.94 -17.53
C ASN A 29 14.22 -11.06 -17.89
N ALA A 30 14.90 -9.93 -18.15
CA ALA A 30 16.34 -9.91 -18.37
C ALA A 30 17.09 -10.36 -17.11
N GLU A 31 16.70 -9.88 -15.93
CA GLU A 31 17.33 -10.29 -14.65
C GLU A 31 17.06 -11.78 -14.31
N ILE A 32 15.88 -12.31 -14.63
CA ILE A 32 15.60 -13.76 -14.54
C ILE A 32 16.56 -14.57 -15.42
N THR A 33 16.86 -14.05 -16.61
CA THR A 33 17.79 -14.73 -17.52
C THR A 33 19.21 -14.61 -16.98
N ALA A 34 19.61 -13.43 -16.50
CA ALA A 34 20.92 -13.17 -15.95
C ALA A 34 21.24 -14.09 -14.76
N ILE A 35 20.31 -14.23 -13.79
CA ILE A 35 20.53 -15.10 -12.61
C ILE A 35 20.68 -16.58 -12.98
N ARG A 36 20.00 -17.05 -14.04
CA ARG A 36 20.11 -18.45 -14.51
C ARG A 36 21.48 -18.77 -15.10
N SER A 37 22.19 -17.76 -15.60
CA SER A 37 23.53 -17.88 -16.20
C SER A 37 24.65 -17.32 -15.32
N ALA A 38 24.34 -16.82 -14.12
CA ALA A 38 25.29 -16.10 -13.29
C ALA A 38 26.24 -17.04 -12.56
N ASN A 39 27.54 -16.76 -12.66
CA ASN A 39 28.55 -17.41 -11.81
C ASN A 39 28.46 -16.94 -10.34
N ASP A 40 27.99 -15.71 -10.11
CA ASP A 40 27.59 -15.20 -8.78
C ASP A 40 26.07 -14.95 -8.75
N PRO A 41 25.28 -15.89 -8.21
CA PRO A 41 23.83 -15.75 -8.15
C PRO A 41 23.36 -14.72 -7.12
N ILE A 42 24.18 -14.31 -6.15
CA ILE A 42 23.75 -13.37 -5.10
C ILE A 42 23.63 -11.96 -5.66
N SER A 43 24.64 -11.49 -6.40
CA SER A 43 24.59 -10.17 -7.05
C SER A 43 23.42 -10.08 -8.05
N ALA A 44 23.18 -11.15 -8.82
CA ALA A 44 22.04 -11.21 -9.74
C ALA A 44 20.69 -11.26 -9.00
N ALA A 45 20.63 -11.91 -7.83
CA ALA A 45 19.42 -11.91 -6.99
C ALA A 45 19.09 -10.51 -6.46
N VAL A 46 20.10 -9.70 -6.10
CA VAL A 46 19.87 -8.30 -5.68
C VAL A 46 19.22 -7.48 -6.80
N ASN A 47 19.70 -7.61 -8.04
CA ASN A 47 19.11 -6.93 -9.19
C ASN A 47 17.67 -7.39 -9.47
N LEU A 48 17.43 -8.70 -9.36
CA LEU A 48 16.09 -9.27 -9.54
C LEU A 48 15.12 -8.76 -8.46
N ILE A 49 15.58 -8.58 -7.22
CA ILE A 49 14.78 -7.98 -6.14
C ILE A 49 14.42 -6.52 -6.47
N ASP A 50 15.36 -5.67 -6.89
CA ASP A 50 15.05 -4.28 -7.29
C ASP A 50 14.05 -4.23 -8.44
N ALA A 51 14.23 -5.07 -9.47
CA ALA A 51 13.31 -5.16 -10.60
C ALA A 51 11.89 -5.60 -10.16
N SER A 52 11.80 -6.59 -9.27
CA SER A 52 10.54 -7.07 -8.71
C SER A 52 9.82 -5.99 -7.89
N GLU A 53 10.53 -5.29 -7.01
CA GLU A 53 9.97 -4.20 -6.21
C GLU A 53 9.49 -3.04 -7.08
N ARG A 54 10.21 -2.74 -8.17
CA ARG A 54 9.80 -1.73 -9.14
C ARG A 54 8.48 -2.11 -9.82
N ILE A 55 8.32 -3.35 -10.29
CA ILE A 55 7.06 -3.80 -10.90
C ILE A 55 5.92 -3.71 -9.89
N ALA A 56 6.14 -4.16 -8.65
CA ALA A 56 5.10 -4.10 -7.61
C ALA A 56 4.60 -2.66 -7.39
N LYS A 57 5.51 -1.68 -7.33
CA LYS A 57 5.17 -0.26 -7.22
C LYS A 57 4.36 0.24 -8.42
N LEU A 58 4.79 -0.10 -9.64
CA LEU A 58 4.11 0.34 -10.87
C LEU A 58 2.72 -0.30 -11.03
N MET A 59 2.57 -1.58 -10.69
CA MET A 59 1.27 -2.27 -10.72
C MET A 59 0.32 -1.71 -9.66
N LYS A 60 0.83 -1.37 -8.47
CA LYS A 60 0.04 -0.69 -7.45
C LYS A 60 -0.47 0.67 -7.95
N HIS A 61 0.42 1.45 -8.56
CA HIS A 61 0.07 2.74 -9.14
C HIS A 61 -1.01 2.62 -10.23
N LEU A 62 -0.84 1.69 -11.18
CA LEU A 62 -1.86 1.41 -12.20
C LEU A 62 -3.21 1.01 -11.59
N SER A 63 -3.21 0.19 -10.53
CA SER A 63 -4.44 -0.18 -9.84
C SER A 63 -5.14 1.03 -9.21
N GLU A 64 -4.39 1.96 -8.63
CA GLU A 64 -4.93 3.20 -8.04
C GLU A 64 -5.51 4.13 -9.11
N GLU A 65 -4.83 4.29 -10.25
CA GLU A 65 -5.34 5.06 -11.39
C GLU A 65 -6.62 4.45 -11.96
N LEU A 66 -6.66 3.12 -12.16
CA LEU A 66 -7.84 2.43 -12.64
C LEU A 66 -9.01 2.51 -11.66
N ARG A 67 -8.77 2.39 -10.35
CA ARG A 67 -9.82 2.57 -9.33
C ARG A 67 -10.44 3.96 -9.43
N THR A 68 -9.61 4.97 -9.60
CA THR A 68 -10.05 6.36 -9.73
C THR A 68 -10.86 6.57 -11.00
N ALA A 69 -10.37 6.07 -12.14
CA ALA A 69 -11.05 6.18 -13.42
C ALA A 69 -12.38 5.42 -13.45
N VAL A 70 -12.42 4.19 -12.94
CA VAL A 70 -13.65 3.38 -12.84
C VAL A 70 -14.68 4.06 -11.93
N ALA A 71 -14.26 4.59 -10.77
CA ALA A 71 -15.17 5.32 -9.89
C ALA A 71 -15.76 6.58 -10.55
N GLN A 72 -14.95 7.29 -11.34
CA GLN A 72 -15.39 8.47 -12.10
C GLN A 72 -16.40 8.07 -13.19
N GLU A 73 -16.12 7.01 -13.96
CA GLU A 73 -17.04 6.53 -14.99
C GLU A 73 -18.35 5.99 -14.40
N MET A 74 -18.30 5.24 -13.29
CA MET A 74 -19.49 4.80 -12.55
C MET A 74 -20.34 5.99 -12.09
N LYS A 75 -19.70 7.07 -11.63
CA LYS A 75 -20.40 8.30 -11.22
C LYS A 75 -21.03 9.03 -12.42
N GLU A 76 -20.35 9.12 -13.55
CA GLU A 76 -20.85 9.77 -14.77
C GLU A 76 -22.00 8.99 -15.41
N THR A 77 -21.95 7.67 -15.38
CA THR A 77 -22.97 6.78 -15.96
C THR A 77 -24.12 6.47 -15.01
N GLY A 78 -24.01 6.86 -13.72
CA GLY A 78 -25.01 6.57 -12.69
C GLY A 78 -25.06 5.09 -12.27
N GLN A 79 -24.01 4.32 -12.56
CA GLN A 79 -23.89 2.92 -12.14
C GLN A 79 -23.32 2.84 -10.73
N PHE A 80 -24.09 2.26 -9.80
CA PHE A 80 -23.66 2.08 -8.41
C PHE A 80 -23.02 0.72 -8.15
N GLU A 81 -23.16 -0.23 -9.07
CA GLU A 81 -22.57 -1.55 -8.98
C GLU A 81 -22.24 -2.07 -10.38
N VAL A 82 -21.03 -2.63 -10.54
CA VAL A 82 -20.54 -3.24 -11.78
C VAL A 82 -19.85 -4.55 -11.42
N GLU A 83 -20.17 -5.63 -12.13
CA GLU A 83 -19.52 -6.93 -11.97
C GLU A 83 -18.64 -7.25 -13.18
N GLY A 84 -17.44 -7.79 -12.92
CA GLY A 84 -16.58 -8.37 -13.94
C GLY A 84 -15.98 -9.68 -13.44
N LYS A 85 -16.12 -10.77 -14.22
CA LYS A 85 -15.54 -12.10 -13.94
C LYS A 85 -15.60 -12.53 -12.45
N GLY A 86 -16.75 -12.37 -11.81
CA GLY A 86 -16.96 -12.74 -10.40
C GLY A 86 -16.40 -11.76 -9.37
N ILE A 87 -15.97 -10.57 -9.78
CA ILE A 87 -15.53 -9.47 -8.91
C ILE A 87 -16.54 -8.33 -9.04
N VAL A 88 -17.07 -7.87 -7.91
CA VAL A 88 -18.04 -6.76 -7.86
C VAL A 88 -17.35 -5.48 -7.40
N ALA A 89 -17.56 -4.41 -8.14
CA ALA A 89 -17.21 -3.04 -7.76
C ALA A 89 -18.48 -2.26 -7.44
N SER A 90 -18.59 -1.71 -6.23
CA SER A 90 -19.74 -0.90 -5.81
C SER A 90 -19.31 0.52 -5.44
N LEU A 91 -20.02 1.51 -5.95
CA LEU A 91 -19.87 2.92 -5.56
C LEU A 91 -20.87 3.22 -4.43
N ARG A 92 -20.35 3.55 -3.24
CA ARG A 92 -21.17 4.03 -2.12
C ARG A 92 -20.95 5.51 -1.92
N ALA A 93 -22.00 6.23 -1.53
CA ALA A 93 -21.85 7.61 -1.05
C ALA A 93 -20.83 7.60 0.10
N GLY A 94 -19.87 8.53 0.08
CA GLY A 94 -18.82 8.61 1.10
C GLY A 94 -19.42 8.57 2.49
N SER A 95 -18.95 7.65 3.33
CA SER A 95 -19.43 7.52 4.70
C SER A 95 -19.29 8.87 5.42
N THR A 96 -20.35 9.36 6.04
CA THR A 96 -20.27 10.51 6.92
C THR A 96 -19.28 10.20 8.04
N SER A 97 -18.11 10.82 8.01
CA SER A 97 -17.10 10.74 9.07
C SER A 97 -17.10 12.02 9.88
N SER A 98 -17.09 11.92 11.20
CA SER A 98 -16.84 13.06 12.07
C SER A 98 -15.37 13.48 11.98
N GLN A 99 -15.09 14.76 11.76
CA GLN A 99 -13.75 15.35 11.88
C GLN A 99 -13.69 16.14 13.20
N VAL A 100 -12.76 15.77 14.08
CA VAL A 100 -12.49 16.56 15.30
C VAL A 100 -11.55 17.70 14.92
N THR A 101 -12.02 18.94 15.02
CA THR A 101 -11.24 20.14 14.70
C THR A 101 -10.55 20.73 15.93
N ASP A 102 -11.18 20.64 17.10
CA ASP A 102 -10.63 21.02 18.40
C ASP A 102 -11.09 20.01 19.46
N GLU A 103 -10.19 19.14 19.89
CA GLU A 103 -10.48 18.12 20.90
C GLU A 103 -10.77 18.72 22.28
N LYS A 104 -10.11 19.85 22.62
CA LYS A 104 -10.26 20.46 23.94
C LYS A 104 -11.64 21.11 24.07
N ALA A 105 -12.03 21.91 23.09
CA ALA A 105 -13.37 22.51 23.06
C ALA A 105 -14.47 21.44 23.01
N LEU A 106 -14.25 20.33 22.29
CA LEU A 106 -15.19 19.22 22.23
C LEU A 106 -15.33 18.50 23.59
N ARG A 107 -14.21 18.31 24.30
CA ARG A 107 -14.19 17.68 25.63
C ARG A 107 -14.87 18.52 26.70
N ASP A 108 -14.74 19.84 26.61
CA ASP A 108 -15.40 20.76 27.53
C ASP A 108 -16.91 20.86 27.25
N ALA A 109 -17.33 20.83 25.98
CA ALA A 109 -18.74 20.97 25.58
C ALA A 109 -19.55 19.66 25.65
N TYR A 110 -18.94 18.52 25.33
CA TYR A 110 -19.59 17.20 25.27
C TYR A 110 -18.68 16.11 25.89
N PRO A 111 -18.50 16.14 27.23
CA PRO A 111 -17.63 15.19 27.93
C PRO A 111 -18.14 13.73 27.87
N ASP A 112 -19.43 13.54 27.61
CA ASP A 112 -20.10 12.25 27.42
C ASP A 112 -19.60 11.46 26.19
N LEU A 113 -19.03 12.15 25.20
CA LEU A 113 -18.40 11.51 24.03
C LEU A 113 -17.04 10.87 24.34
N PHE A 114 -16.44 11.15 25.50
CA PHE A 114 -15.11 10.68 25.87
C PHE A 114 -15.18 9.52 26.87
N ILE A 115 -14.88 8.31 26.39
CA ILE A 115 -14.83 7.10 27.23
C ILE A 115 -13.42 6.95 27.83
N PRO A 116 -13.27 6.66 29.14
CA PRO A 116 -11.98 6.33 29.74
C PRO A 116 -11.34 5.12 29.04
N GLN A 117 -10.14 5.29 28.47
CA GLN A 117 -9.39 4.18 27.89
C GLN A 117 -8.60 3.43 28.97
N PRO A 118 -8.41 2.11 28.84
CA PRO A 118 -7.53 1.35 29.73
C PRO A 118 -6.09 1.89 29.65
N ASP A 119 -5.34 1.73 30.73
CA ASP A 119 -3.95 2.18 30.80
C ASP A 119 -3.13 1.62 29.65
N LYS A 120 -2.60 2.51 28.82
CA LYS A 120 -1.79 2.14 27.67
C LYS A 120 -0.40 1.75 28.14
N LEU A 121 -0.03 0.48 27.93
CA LEU A 121 1.31 -0.02 28.21
C LEU A 121 2.36 0.72 27.37
N ASP A 122 3.34 1.33 28.04
CA ASP A 122 4.50 1.94 27.38
C ASP A 122 5.45 0.85 26.86
N LYS A 123 5.22 0.44 25.62
CA LYS A 123 6.03 -0.58 24.94
C LYS A 123 7.50 -0.19 24.80
N ALA A 124 7.82 1.11 24.70
CA ALA A 124 9.20 1.57 24.54
C ALA A 124 9.98 1.40 25.85
N ARG A 125 9.37 1.80 26.97
CA ARG A 125 9.94 1.55 28.30
C ARG A 125 10.01 0.06 28.62
N LEU A 126 8.98 -0.71 28.28
CA LEU A 126 9.00 -2.17 28.44
C LEU A 126 10.17 -2.81 27.68
N THR A 127 10.34 -2.46 26.41
CA THR A 127 11.44 -3.00 25.58
C THR A 127 12.80 -2.62 26.16
N LYS A 128 12.96 -1.36 26.63
CA LYS A 128 14.19 -0.91 27.29
C LYS A 128 14.45 -1.70 28.57
N ALA A 129 13.43 -1.89 29.41
CA ALA A 129 13.54 -2.61 30.67
C ALA A 129 13.85 -4.10 30.45
N LEU A 130 13.23 -4.75 29.47
CA LEU A 130 13.55 -6.13 29.08
C LEU A 130 15.00 -6.28 28.58
N LYS A 131 15.51 -5.30 27.82
CA LYS A 131 16.92 -5.30 27.38
C LYS A 131 17.92 -5.13 28.54
N THR A 132 17.56 -4.40 29.59
CA THR A 132 18.44 -4.13 30.74
C THR A 132 18.37 -5.22 31.80
N ILE A 133 17.17 -5.70 32.13
CA ILE A 133 16.90 -6.56 33.30
C ILE A 133 16.71 -8.03 32.86
N GLY A 134 16.48 -8.29 31.57
CA GLY A 134 16.40 -9.63 30.98
C GLY A 134 15.08 -10.36 31.23
N ALA A 135 14.45 -10.19 32.41
CA ALA A 135 13.19 -10.82 32.74
C ALA A 135 12.21 -9.83 33.38
N ILE A 136 11.01 -9.71 32.80
CA ILE A 136 9.87 -9.01 33.39
C ILE A 136 8.68 -9.98 33.35
N PRO A 137 8.03 -10.31 34.48
CA PRO A 137 6.89 -11.21 34.48
C PRO A 137 5.81 -10.78 33.47
N GLY A 138 5.40 -11.70 32.61
CA GLY A 138 4.40 -11.45 31.56
C GLY A 138 4.93 -10.78 30.29
N ALA A 139 6.24 -10.59 30.14
CA ALA A 139 6.83 -10.06 28.91
C ALA A 139 8.21 -10.68 28.61
N GLU A 140 8.49 -10.92 27.34
CA GLU A 140 9.76 -11.46 26.86
C GLU A 140 10.26 -10.68 25.65
N LEU A 141 11.58 -10.67 25.44
CA LEU A 141 12.18 -10.09 24.24
C LEU A 141 12.24 -11.17 23.15
N THR A 142 11.38 -11.05 22.14
CA THR A 142 11.40 -11.94 20.97
C THR A 142 12.10 -11.27 19.79
N THR A 143 13.07 -11.95 19.18
CA THR A 143 13.68 -11.54 17.90
C THR A 143 13.04 -12.35 16.78
N SER A 144 12.12 -11.73 16.03
CA SER A 144 11.34 -12.44 14.99
C SER A 144 12.09 -12.66 13.67
N LYS A 145 13.29 -12.05 13.50
CA LYS A 145 14.16 -12.26 12.33
C LYS A 145 15.63 -12.22 12.75
N GLU A 146 16.39 -13.26 12.40
CA GLU A 146 17.82 -13.38 12.73
C GLU A 146 18.67 -12.32 12.02
N PHE A 147 18.27 -11.92 10.80
CA PHE A 147 18.91 -10.85 10.03
C PHE A 147 17.88 -10.01 9.27
N SER A 148 18.22 -8.74 9.01
CA SER A 148 17.48 -7.85 8.11
C SER A 148 18.33 -7.50 6.88
N LEU A 149 17.83 -7.78 5.69
CA LEU A 149 18.45 -7.36 4.43
C LEU A 149 17.94 -5.97 4.06
N THR A 150 18.86 -5.04 3.79
CA THR A 150 18.56 -3.69 3.30
C THR A 150 19.20 -3.51 1.93
N ILE A 151 18.39 -3.24 0.90
CA ILE A 151 18.85 -2.93 -0.45
C ILE A 151 18.66 -1.44 -0.69
N ARG A 152 19.73 -0.76 -1.14
CA ARG A 152 19.73 0.67 -1.47
C ARG A 152 20.40 0.86 -2.82
N ARG A 153 19.99 1.90 -3.56
CA ARG A 153 20.71 2.33 -4.75
C ARG A 153 22.02 2.98 -4.31
N ALA A 154 23.11 2.63 -5.00
CA ALA A 154 24.40 3.30 -4.88
C ALA A 154 24.35 4.71 -5.49
#